data_AF-A0A7V2RJ83-F1
#
_entry.id   AF-A0A7V2RJ83-F1
#
_cell.length_a   1.000
_cell.length_b   1.000
_cell.length_c   1.000
_cell.angle_alpha   90.00
_cell.angle_beta   90.00
_cell.angle_gamma   90.00
#
_symmetry.space_group_name_H-M   'P 1'
#
loop_
_entity.id
_entity.type
_entity.pdbx_description
1 polymer ?
#
loop_
_entity_poly.entity_id
_entity_poly.type
_entity_poly.pdbx_seq_one_letter_code
_entity_poly.pdbx_strand_id
1 'polypeptide(L)'
;MKLSHYITTAFLISAIPVLCISQEEDPYQKKYEYRIRQQVLYGVYIPKDVTEALVQLNKLTDEESKAKLKTMSEKDVVDKLFFSFGRWMTYNWSFYEGSRLSVNLRSMGIYDPDDMARFLMIVFHRSLNKKPLEIKELLKGFHGKEKNAKAERRKKGTVIYEEKRQREKPPEGGNGN
;
A
#
# COMPACT_ATOMS: atom_id res chain seq x y z
N MET A 1 68.32 -40.71 20.83
CA MET A 1 67.34 -41.68 21.36
C MET A 1 66.49 -40.98 22.41
N LYS A 2 65.23 -40.64 22.08
CA LYS A 2 64.11 -40.42 23.03
C LYS A 2 62.81 -40.19 22.24
N LEU A 3 61.87 -41.11 22.49
CA LEU A 3 60.42 -41.20 22.28
C LEU A 3 59.73 -39.98 21.63
N SER A 4 59.01 -40.12 20.50
CA SER A 4 57.58 -40.52 20.42
C SER A 4 56.68 -39.76 21.39
N HIS A 5 55.69 -39.00 20.87
CA HIS A 5 54.26 -39.21 21.10
C HIS A 5 53.43 -38.23 20.24
N TYR A 6 52.49 -38.80 19.48
CA TYR A 6 51.46 -38.13 18.69
C TYR A 6 50.49 -37.37 19.61
N ILE A 7 50.19 -36.11 19.31
CA ILE A 7 49.05 -35.39 19.89
C ILE A 7 48.05 -35.15 18.75
N THR A 8 47.11 -36.06 18.60
CA THR A 8 45.87 -35.87 17.84
C THR A 8 44.99 -34.89 18.61
N THR A 9 44.90 -33.64 18.15
CA THR A 9 43.91 -32.68 18.63
C THR A 9 42.58 -32.95 17.93
N ALA A 10 41.68 -33.63 18.63
CA ALA A 10 40.27 -33.72 18.25
C ALA A 10 39.63 -32.33 18.40
N PHE A 11 39.33 -31.67 17.29
CA PHE A 11 38.54 -30.43 17.28
C PHE A 11 37.07 -30.82 17.48
N LEU A 12 36.61 -30.70 18.73
CA LEU A 12 35.20 -30.85 19.10
C LEU A 12 34.41 -29.71 18.44
N ILE A 13 33.70 -30.03 17.37
CA ILE A 13 32.69 -29.15 16.76
C ILE A 13 31.56 -29.07 17.78
N SER A 14 31.55 -28.04 18.62
CA SER A 14 30.36 -27.69 19.38
C SER A 14 29.32 -27.22 18.38
N ALA A 15 28.32 -28.08 18.15
CA ALA A 15 27.10 -27.67 17.47
C ALA A 15 26.47 -26.56 18.31
N ILE A 16 26.66 -25.31 17.89
CA ILE A 16 25.89 -24.20 18.40
C ILE A 16 24.44 -24.53 18.04
N PRO A 17 23.53 -24.72 19.01
CA PRO A 17 22.13 -24.87 18.67
C PRO A 17 21.73 -23.56 18.01
N VAL A 18 21.49 -23.61 16.70
CA VAL A 18 20.79 -22.55 15.98
C VAL A 18 19.49 -22.40 16.74
N LEU A 19 19.39 -21.33 17.51
CA LEU A 19 18.15 -20.92 18.15
C LEU A 19 17.18 -20.70 16.99
N CYS A 20 16.38 -21.70 16.66
CA CYS A 20 15.24 -21.54 15.77
C CYS A 20 14.30 -20.58 16.49
N ILE A 21 14.51 -19.29 16.27
CA ILE A 21 13.52 -18.27 16.56
C ILE A 21 12.37 -18.62 15.63
N SER A 22 11.35 -19.31 16.16
CA SER A 22 10.08 -19.44 15.47
C SER A 22 9.58 -18.01 15.26
N GLN A 23 9.63 -17.52 14.03
CA GLN A 23 8.98 -16.27 13.69
C GLN A 23 7.48 -16.53 13.83
N GLU A 24 6.93 -16.18 14.99
CA GLU A 24 5.49 -16.12 15.19
C GLU A 24 4.97 -15.08 14.20
N GLU A 25 4.36 -15.54 13.10
CA GLU A 25 3.82 -14.66 12.08
C GLU A 25 2.83 -13.69 12.74
N ASP A 26 3.06 -12.39 12.56
CA ASP A 26 2.19 -11.34 13.08
C ASP A 26 0.73 -11.64 12.69
N PRO A 27 -0.21 -11.80 13.65
CA PRO A 27 -1.60 -12.10 13.35
C PRO A 27 -2.25 -11.07 12.42
N TYR A 28 -1.78 -9.81 12.41
CA TYR A 28 -2.21 -8.80 11.45
C TYR A 28 -1.76 -9.12 10.02
N GLN A 29 -0.50 -9.52 9.85
CA GLN A 29 0.06 -9.89 8.55
C GLN A 29 -0.67 -11.09 7.96
N LYS A 30 -0.89 -12.14 8.75
CA LYS A 30 -1.64 -13.33 8.31
C LYS A 30 -3.07 -12.99 7.88
N LYS A 31 -3.76 -12.14 8.65
CA LYS A 31 -5.11 -11.66 8.32
C LYS A 31 -5.11 -10.82 7.04
N TYR A 32 -4.13 -9.94 6.87
CA TYR A 32 -3.98 -9.12 5.68
C TYR A 32 -3.77 -9.99 4.43
N GLU A 33 -2.85 -10.96 4.48
CA GLU A 33 -2.56 -11.88 3.38
C GLU A 33 -3.77 -12.73 2.99
N TYR A 34 -4.56 -13.15 3.97
CA TYR A 34 -5.84 -13.81 3.72
C TYR A 34 -6.78 -12.89 2.94
N ARG A 35 -6.97 -11.64 3.38
CA ARG A 35 -7.92 -10.67 2.79
C ARG A 35 -7.60 -10.30 1.34
N ILE A 36 -6.32 -10.08 1.02
CA ILE A 36 -5.91 -9.68 -0.33
C ILE A 36 -6.11 -10.78 -1.37
N ARG A 37 -6.33 -12.04 -0.95
CA ARG A 37 -6.63 -13.17 -1.84
C ARG A 37 -8.13 -13.40 -2.01
N GLN A 38 -8.97 -12.80 -1.15
CA GLN A 38 -10.42 -13.00 -1.21
C GLN A 38 -11.07 -12.22 -2.34
N GLN A 39 -12.03 -12.86 -3.02
CA GLN A 39 -12.90 -12.20 -3.98
C GLN A 39 -14.12 -11.56 -3.30
N VAL A 40 -14.51 -12.08 -2.13
CA VAL A 40 -15.65 -11.63 -1.35
C VAL A 40 -15.21 -11.43 0.09
N LEU A 41 -15.50 -10.26 0.65
CA LEU A 41 -15.30 -9.95 2.07
C LEU A 41 -16.64 -9.50 2.65
N TYR A 42 -17.06 -10.11 3.77
CA TYR A 42 -18.31 -9.76 4.46
C TYR A 42 -19.55 -9.74 3.54
N GLY A 43 -19.64 -10.67 2.59
CA GLY A 43 -20.75 -10.74 1.63
C GLY A 43 -20.65 -9.74 0.47
N VAL A 44 -19.60 -8.94 0.40
CA VAL A 44 -19.38 -7.95 -0.67
C VAL A 44 -18.30 -8.43 -1.63
N TYR A 45 -18.60 -8.42 -2.94
CA TYR A 45 -17.59 -8.65 -3.98
C TYR A 45 -16.58 -7.51 -4.02
N ILE A 46 -15.30 -7.86 -3.92
CA ILE A 46 -14.18 -6.91 -3.98
C ILE A 46 -13.67 -6.88 -5.41
N PRO A 47 -13.65 -5.76 -6.14
CA PRO A 47 -13.07 -5.71 -7.49
C PRO A 47 -11.57 -6.03 -7.50
N LYS A 48 -11.03 -6.63 -8.57
CA LYS A 48 -9.58 -6.87 -8.66
C LYS A 48 -8.76 -5.63 -9.07
N ASP A 49 -9.39 -4.74 -9.84
CA ASP A 49 -8.76 -3.55 -10.42
C ASP A 49 -9.79 -2.42 -10.62
N VAL A 50 -9.30 -1.27 -11.08
CA VAL A 50 -10.13 -0.09 -11.34
C VAL A 50 -11.22 -0.36 -12.38
N THR A 51 -10.93 -1.15 -13.42
CA THR A 51 -11.90 -1.46 -14.48
C THR A 51 -13.07 -2.28 -13.94
N GLU A 52 -12.80 -3.32 -13.15
CA GLU A 52 -13.85 -4.07 -12.46
C GLU A 52 -14.59 -3.21 -11.45
N ALA A 53 -13.89 -2.30 -10.75
CA ALA A 53 -14.54 -1.39 -9.82
C ALA A 53 -15.57 -0.52 -10.53
N LEU A 54 -15.25 0.04 -11.71
CA LEU A 54 -16.21 0.81 -12.52
C LEU A 54 -17.43 -0.02 -12.93
N VAL A 55 -17.24 -1.28 -13.30
CA VAL A 55 -18.35 -2.18 -13.63
C VAL A 55 -19.26 -2.39 -12.42
N GLN A 56 -18.68 -2.60 -11.23
CA GLN A 56 -19.45 -2.76 -10.00
C GLN A 56 -20.19 -1.47 -9.63
N LEU A 57 -19.54 -0.31 -9.70
CA LEU A 57 -20.19 0.97 -9.42
C LEU A 57 -21.36 1.25 -10.36
N ASN A 58 -21.20 0.93 -11.65
CA ASN A 58 -22.27 1.10 -12.62
C ASN A 58 -23.48 0.18 -12.36
N LYS A 59 -23.26 -1.00 -11.76
CA LYS A 59 -24.32 -1.93 -11.34
C LYS A 59 -24.99 -1.50 -10.04
N LEU A 60 -24.22 -0.96 -9.09
CA LEU A 60 -24.70 -0.55 -7.77
C LEU A 60 -25.43 0.80 -7.79
N THR A 61 -25.18 1.62 -8.81
CA THR A 61 -25.78 2.94 -8.94
C THR A 61 -26.96 2.87 -9.91
N ASP A 62 -28.14 3.27 -9.46
CA ASP A 62 -29.35 3.35 -10.28
C ASP A 62 -29.26 4.43 -11.37
N GLU A 63 -30.14 4.38 -12.36
CA GLU A 63 -30.11 5.31 -13.51
C GLU A 63 -30.37 6.78 -13.11
N GLU A 64 -31.21 7.04 -12.13
CA GLU A 64 -31.49 8.40 -11.65
C GLU A 64 -30.24 8.99 -10.99
N SER A 65 -29.60 8.23 -10.10
CA SER A 65 -28.34 8.61 -9.47
C SER A 65 -27.22 8.80 -10.49
N LYS A 66 -27.13 7.93 -11.51
CA LYS A 66 -26.18 8.11 -12.63
C LYS A 66 -26.45 9.38 -13.42
N ALA A 67 -27.71 9.73 -13.67
CA ALA A 67 -28.08 10.98 -14.33
C ALA A 67 -27.66 12.20 -13.50
N LYS A 68 -27.89 12.19 -12.19
CA LYS A 68 -27.43 13.25 -11.27
C LYS A 68 -25.90 13.36 -11.24
N LEU A 69 -25.19 12.24 -11.19
CA LEU A 69 -23.73 12.24 -11.21
C LEU A 69 -23.17 12.89 -12.48
N LYS A 70 -23.77 12.63 -13.65
CA LYS A 70 -23.32 13.21 -14.92
C LYS A 70 -23.39 14.74 -14.94
N THR A 71 -24.36 15.35 -14.26
CA THR A 71 -24.54 16.82 -14.27
C THR A 71 -23.67 17.55 -13.26
N MET A 72 -23.16 16.85 -12.23
CA MET A 72 -22.30 17.43 -11.21
C MET A 72 -20.87 17.64 -11.70
N SER A 73 -20.15 18.60 -11.10
CA SER A 73 -18.70 18.76 -11.30
C SER A 73 -17.92 17.65 -10.58
N GLU A 74 -16.70 17.33 -11.03
CA GLU A 74 -15.84 16.32 -10.34
C GLU A 74 -15.61 16.69 -8.86
N LYS A 75 -15.43 17.98 -8.58
CA LYS A 75 -15.29 18.51 -7.22
C LYS A 75 -16.55 18.26 -6.40
N ASP A 76 -17.73 18.57 -6.94
CA ASP A 76 -19.00 18.36 -6.24
C ASP A 76 -19.27 16.88 -5.98
N VAL A 77 -18.97 16.00 -6.94
CA VAL A 77 -19.12 14.55 -6.77
C VAL A 77 -18.32 14.10 -5.56
N VAL A 78 -17.05 14.51 -5.49
CA VAL A 78 -16.20 14.16 -4.35
C VAL A 78 -16.69 14.84 -3.07
N ASP A 79 -16.78 16.16 -3.02
CA ASP A 79 -17.01 16.87 -1.76
C ASP A 79 -18.39 16.59 -1.15
N LYS A 80 -19.44 16.42 -1.99
CA LYS A 80 -20.80 16.21 -1.51
C LYS A 80 -21.13 14.74 -1.24
N LEU A 81 -20.56 13.81 -2.00
CA LEU A 81 -20.89 12.38 -1.89
C LEU A 81 -19.84 11.56 -1.15
N PHE A 82 -18.72 12.15 -0.74
CA PHE A 82 -17.66 11.42 -0.05
C PHE A 82 -18.16 10.77 1.25
N PHE A 83 -18.91 11.49 2.08
CA PHE A 83 -19.37 10.98 3.38
C PHE A 83 -20.43 9.89 3.28
N SER A 84 -21.10 9.76 2.14
CA SER A 84 -22.04 8.67 1.85
C SER A 84 -21.37 7.62 0.97
N PHE A 85 -21.33 7.86 -0.33
CA PHE A 85 -20.82 6.94 -1.35
C PHE A 85 -19.32 6.63 -1.18
N GLY A 86 -18.51 7.64 -0.86
CA GLY A 86 -17.08 7.45 -0.59
C GLY A 86 -16.83 6.54 0.62
N ARG A 87 -17.49 6.81 1.76
CA ARG A 87 -17.40 5.99 2.97
C ARG A 87 -17.92 4.58 2.76
N TRP A 88 -18.98 4.43 1.96
CA TRP A 88 -19.47 3.11 1.56
C TRP A 88 -18.36 2.32 0.84
N MET A 89 -17.67 2.92 -0.14
CA MET A 89 -16.55 2.26 -0.83
C MET A 89 -15.41 1.91 0.14
N THR A 90 -14.99 2.87 0.98
CA THR A 90 -13.88 2.66 1.92
C THR A 90 -14.14 1.48 2.88
N TYR A 91 -15.37 1.35 3.36
CA TYR A 91 -15.79 0.27 4.26
C TYR A 91 -15.98 -1.06 3.51
N ASN A 92 -16.85 -1.07 2.48
CA ASN A 92 -17.25 -2.30 1.80
C ASN A 92 -16.11 -2.91 0.97
N TRP A 93 -15.20 -2.09 0.46
CA TRP A 93 -13.99 -2.57 -0.22
C TRP A 93 -12.75 -2.63 0.68
N SER A 94 -12.93 -2.45 1.99
CA SER A 94 -11.92 -2.72 3.01
C SER A 94 -10.59 -2.01 2.75
N PHE A 95 -10.63 -0.69 2.51
CA PHE A 95 -9.43 0.06 2.16
C PHE A 95 -8.48 0.26 3.34
N TYR A 96 -8.97 0.32 4.59
CA TYR A 96 -8.13 0.44 5.78
C TYR A 96 -7.40 -0.87 6.13
N GLU A 97 -8.10 -2.00 6.14
CA GLU A 97 -7.53 -3.30 6.54
C GLU A 97 -6.90 -4.07 5.38
N GLY A 98 -7.08 -3.61 4.15
CA GLY A 98 -6.56 -4.25 2.96
C GLY A 98 -7.58 -5.14 2.24
N SER A 99 -7.50 -5.11 0.92
CA SER A 99 -8.25 -5.93 -0.02
C SER A 99 -7.48 -6.03 -1.34
N ARG A 100 -7.87 -6.93 -2.25
CA ARG A 100 -7.23 -7.01 -3.57
C ARG A 100 -7.30 -5.70 -4.35
N LEU A 101 -8.42 -4.96 -4.23
CA LEU A 101 -8.57 -3.64 -4.85
C LEU A 101 -7.61 -2.61 -4.23
N SER A 102 -7.51 -2.58 -2.90
CA SER A 102 -6.63 -1.60 -2.24
C SER A 102 -5.16 -1.86 -2.52
N VAL A 103 -4.76 -3.12 -2.75
CA VAL A 103 -3.41 -3.47 -3.24
C VAL A 103 -3.20 -2.93 -4.66
N ASN A 104 -4.17 -3.12 -5.55
CA ASN A 104 -4.11 -2.59 -6.91
C ASN A 104 -3.97 -1.05 -6.92
N LEU A 105 -4.75 -0.33 -6.12
CA LEU A 105 -4.65 1.14 -6.01
C LEU A 105 -3.32 1.60 -5.41
N ARG A 106 -2.79 0.88 -4.40
CA ARG A 106 -1.46 1.15 -3.84
C ARG A 106 -0.35 0.97 -4.86
N SER A 107 -0.46 -0.04 -5.73
CA SER A 107 0.51 -0.24 -6.82
C SER A 107 0.55 0.92 -7.82
N MET A 108 -0.52 1.73 -7.88
CA MET A 108 -0.59 2.96 -8.68
C MET A 108 -0.10 4.21 -7.92
N GLY A 109 0.24 4.09 -6.64
CA GLY A 109 0.74 5.18 -5.81
C GLY A 109 -0.31 5.88 -4.93
N ILE A 110 -1.53 5.35 -4.81
CA ILE A 110 -2.56 5.88 -3.91
C ILE A 110 -2.55 5.05 -2.62
N TYR A 111 -2.10 5.64 -1.51
CA TYR A 111 -1.94 4.92 -0.25
C TYR A 111 -3.02 5.22 0.79
N ASP A 112 -3.55 6.43 0.78
CA ASP A 112 -4.58 6.83 1.72
C ASP A 112 -5.97 6.24 1.34
N PRO A 113 -6.66 5.55 2.26
CA PRO A 113 -7.97 4.94 1.99
C PRO A 113 -9.05 5.92 1.53
N ASP A 114 -9.01 7.16 2.01
CA ASP A 114 -9.98 8.17 1.61
C ASP A 114 -9.64 8.68 0.19
N ASP A 115 -8.36 8.87 -0.12
CA ASP A 115 -7.91 9.19 -1.48
C ASP A 115 -8.20 8.07 -2.49
N MET A 116 -8.13 6.79 -2.09
CA MET A 116 -8.57 5.66 -2.92
C MET A 116 -10.04 5.80 -3.33
N ALA A 117 -10.91 6.11 -2.37
CA ALA A 117 -12.33 6.31 -2.65
C ALA A 117 -12.55 7.54 -3.54
N ARG A 118 -11.90 8.68 -3.24
CA ARG A 118 -11.99 9.91 -4.05
C ARG A 118 -11.53 9.68 -5.48
N PHE A 119 -10.44 8.95 -5.67
CA PHE A 119 -9.95 8.57 -6.99
C PHE A 119 -11.00 7.78 -7.77
N LEU A 120 -11.57 6.72 -7.18
CA LEU A 120 -12.59 5.92 -7.84
C LEU A 120 -13.85 6.72 -8.16
N MET A 121 -14.26 7.65 -7.29
CA MET A 121 -15.39 8.57 -7.56
C MET A 121 -15.15 9.42 -8.80
N ILE A 122 -13.95 10.00 -8.94
CA ILE A 122 -13.60 10.84 -10.09
C ILE A 122 -13.55 10.00 -11.38
N VAL A 123 -12.89 8.84 -11.33
CA VAL A 123 -12.79 7.95 -12.50
C VAL A 123 -14.18 7.44 -12.91
N PHE A 124 -15.05 7.13 -11.95
CA PHE A 124 -16.43 6.75 -12.23
C PHE A 124 -17.22 7.87 -12.90
N HIS A 125 -17.14 9.10 -12.37
CA HIS A 125 -17.76 10.26 -12.99
C HIS A 125 -17.30 10.50 -14.43
N ARG A 126 -15.98 10.41 -14.69
CA ARG A 126 -15.42 10.53 -16.03
C ARG A 126 -15.94 9.45 -16.97
N SER A 127 -16.03 8.21 -16.48
CA SER A 127 -16.54 7.07 -17.26
C SER A 127 -18.01 7.26 -17.68
N LEU A 128 -18.85 7.79 -16.78
CA LEU A 128 -20.26 8.08 -17.08
C LEU A 128 -20.43 9.16 -18.16
N ASN A 129 -19.48 10.10 -18.22
CA ASN A 129 -19.47 11.21 -19.17
C ASN A 129 -18.64 10.91 -20.44
N LYS A 130 -18.15 9.68 -20.61
CA LYS A 130 -17.25 9.28 -21.72
C LYS A 130 -16.03 10.19 -21.87
N LYS A 131 -15.56 10.78 -20.75
CA LYS A 131 -14.36 11.60 -20.72
C LYS A 131 -13.11 10.72 -20.63
N PRO A 132 -11.97 11.14 -21.21
CA PRO A 132 -10.68 10.50 -20.95
C PRO A 132 -10.43 10.38 -19.44
N LEU A 133 -9.98 9.20 -18.99
CA LEU A 133 -9.77 8.98 -17.56
C LEU A 133 -8.52 9.71 -17.03
N GLU A 134 -7.49 9.85 -17.89
CA GLU A 134 -6.23 10.55 -17.58
C GLU A 134 -5.62 10.15 -16.22
N ILE A 135 -5.63 8.85 -15.92
CA ILE A 135 -5.25 8.29 -14.62
C ILE A 135 -3.89 8.83 -14.14
N LYS A 136 -2.89 8.92 -15.03
CA LYS A 136 -1.55 9.43 -14.69
C LYS A 136 -1.57 10.87 -14.18
N GLU A 137 -2.38 11.74 -14.75
CA GLU A 137 -2.49 13.13 -14.33
C GLU A 137 -3.24 13.25 -13.02
N LEU A 138 -4.32 12.49 -12.88
CA LEU A 138 -5.09 12.42 -11.65
C LEU A 138 -4.22 11.98 -10.46
N LEU A 139 -3.38 10.96 -10.65
CA LEU A 139 -2.43 10.47 -9.65
C LEU A 139 -1.42 11.54 -9.19
N LYS A 140 -0.97 12.44 -10.08
CA LYS A 140 -0.06 13.54 -9.70
C LYS A 140 -0.70 14.45 -8.65
N GLY A 141 -2.02 14.68 -8.73
CA GLY A 141 -2.76 15.50 -7.77
C GLY A 141 -2.76 14.91 -6.36
N PHE A 142 -2.86 13.59 -6.23
CA PHE A 142 -2.80 12.90 -4.94
C PHE A 142 -1.37 12.88 -4.36
N HIS A 143 -0.36 12.60 -5.19
CA HIS A 143 1.04 12.62 -4.75
C HIS A 143 1.51 14.00 -4.25
N GLY A 144 1.04 15.09 -4.87
CA GLY A 144 1.40 16.45 -4.47
C GLY A 144 0.94 16.78 -3.04
N LYS A 145 -0.28 16.36 -2.67
CA LYS A 145 -0.82 16.56 -1.33
C LYS A 145 0.00 15.83 -0.27
N GLU A 146 0.36 14.57 -0.51
CA GLU A 146 1.19 13.81 0.44
C GLU A 146 2.56 14.42 0.66
N LYS A 147 3.26 14.82 -0.41
CA LYS A 147 4.60 15.42 -0.32
C LYS A 147 4.57 16.71 0.50
N ASN A 148 3.60 17.58 0.24
CA ASN A 148 3.44 18.84 0.97
C ASN A 148 3.08 18.58 2.44
N ALA A 149 2.15 17.67 2.71
CA ALA A 149 1.78 17.32 4.08
C ALA A 149 2.96 16.72 4.86
N LYS A 150 3.76 15.84 4.25
CA LYS A 150 4.98 15.28 4.84
C LYS A 150 6.03 16.37 5.10
N ALA A 151 6.23 17.30 4.16
CA ALA A 151 7.15 18.43 4.32
C ALA A 151 6.73 19.35 5.47
N GLU A 152 5.44 19.69 5.57
CA GLU A 152 4.92 20.51 6.67
C GLU A 152 5.03 19.81 8.02
N ARG A 153 4.73 18.50 8.09
CA ARG A 153 4.95 17.71 9.32
C ARG A 153 6.42 17.69 9.73
N ARG A 154 7.35 17.58 8.77
CA ARG A 154 8.79 17.64 9.04
C ARG A 154 9.23 19.02 9.57
N LYS A 155 8.68 20.12 9.03
CA LYS A 155 8.96 21.47 9.53
C LYS A 155 8.44 21.70 10.95
N LYS A 156 7.28 21.13 11.28
CA LYS A 156 6.63 21.27 12.59
C LYS A 156 7.15 20.27 13.64
N GLY A 157 7.76 19.17 13.20
CA GLY A 157 8.27 18.13 14.09
C GLY A 157 9.55 18.58 14.80
N THR A 158 9.59 18.43 16.11
CA THR A 158 10.81 18.63 16.89
C THR A 158 11.70 17.39 16.77
N VAL A 159 13.00 17.59 16.58
CA VAL A 159 13.98 16.49 16.62
C VAL A 159 14.11 16.01 18.06
N ILE A 160 13.72 14.75 18.31
CA ILE A 160 13.78 14.13 19.65
C ILE A 160 15.15 13.50 19.96
N TYR A 161 15.92 13.17 18.92
CA TYR A 161 17.22 12.52 19.01
C TYR A 161 17.97 12.72 17.69
N GLU A 162 19.25 13.08 17.76
CA GLU A 162 20.14 13.24 16.60
C GLU A 162 21.40 12.39 16.81
N GLU A 163 21.72 11.54 15.84
CA GLU A 163 22.90 10.68 15.87
C GLU A 163 23.73 10.89 14.59
N LYS A 164 25.03 11.13 14.75
CA LYS A 164 25.98 11.18 13.62
C LYS A 164 26.65 9.82 13.45
N ARG A 165 26.21 9.06 12.45
CA ARG A 165 26.89 7.81 12.05
C ARG A 165 28.14 8.15 11.24
N GLN A 166 29.31 7.66 11.66
CA GLN A 166 30.49 7.70 10.81
C GLN A 166 30.28 6.74 9.62
N ARG A 167 30.42 7.27 8.40
CA ARG A 167 30.38 6.44 7.18
C ARG A 167 31.71 5.70 7.09
N GLU A 168 31.68 4.38 7.14
CA GLU A 168 32.85 3.57 6.80
C GLU A 168 33.30 3.93 5.38
N LYS A 169 34.61 4.13 5.20
CA LYS A 169 35.18 4.35 3.87
C LYS A 169 34.80 3.15 2.98
N PRO A 170 34.27 3.37 1.77
CA PRO A 170 34.14 2.30 0.80
C PRO A 170 35.52 1.61 0.65
N PRO A 171 35.57 0.27 0.54
CA PRO A 171 36.84 -0.42 0.31
C PRO A 171 37.51 0.20 -0.92
N GLU A 172 38.76 0.65 -0.75
CA GLU A 172 39.56 1.23 -1.83
C GLU A 172 39.62 0.21 -2.96
N GLY A 173 39.24 0.65 -4.16
CA GLY A 173 39.11 -0.18 -5.34
C GLY A 173 40.33 -1.09 -5.49
N GLY A 174 40.07 -2.39 -5.61
CA GLY A 174 41.08 -3.34 -6.03
C GLY A 174 41.65 -2.88 -7.38
N ASN A 175 42.93 -2.56 -7.40
CA ASN A 175 43.71 -2.41 -8.61
C ASN A 175 43.65 -3.75 -9.36
N GLY A 176 42.81 -3.81 -10.40
CA GLY A 176 42.94 -4.80 -11.46
C GLY A 176 44.05 -4.35 -12.40
N ASN A 177 45.22 -4.99 -12.27
CA ASN A 177 46.12 -5.19 -13.40
C ASN A 177 45.54 -6.26 -14.31
#